data_AF-W1YKX2-F1
#
_entry.id   AF-W1YKX2-F1
#
_cell.length_a   1.000
_cell.length_b   1.000
_cell.length_c   1.000
_cell.angle_alpha   90.00
_cell.angle_beta   90.00
_cell.angle_gamma   90.00
#
_symmetry.space_group_name_H-M   'P 1'
#
loop_
_entity.id
_entity.type
_entity.pdbx_description
1 polymer ?
#
loop_
_entity_poly.entity_id
_entity_poly.type
_entity_poly.pdbx_seq_one_letter_code
_entity_poly.pdbx_strand_id
1 'polypeptide(L)' 'ARGLVDVLVPRGGAGLIKAVVASSSVPVIETGSGNCHVYVDASAVLEDAVAIIVNAKTQRVGVCNAAETLLVHRQVA' A
#
# COMPACT_ATOMS: atom_id res chain seq x y z
N ALA A 1 18.15 -25.38 3.98
CA ALA A 1 18.14 -23.90 4.09
C ALA A 1 18.46 -23.42 5.50
N ARG A 2 17.97 -24.06 6.57
CA ARG A 2 18.42 -23.74 7.93
C ARG A 2 19.95 -23.85 8.05
N GLY A 3 20.59 -22.76 8.45
CA GLY A 3 22.05 -22.62 8.50
C GLY A 3 22.72 -22.12 7.21
N LEU A 4 21.96 -21.85 6.15
CA LEU A 4 22.45 -21.34 4.86
C LEU A 4 21.72 -20.08 4.38
N VAL A 5 20.48 -19.87 4.83
CA VAL A 5 19.66 -18.69 4.51
C VAL A 5 19.03 -18.19 5.80
N ASP A 6 19.33 -16.94 6.17
CA ASP A 6 18.89 -16.35 7.44
C ASP A 6 17.49 -15.69 7.35
N VAL A 7 17.11 -15.21 6.17
CA VAL A 7 15.84 -14.49 5.96
C VAL A 7 15.35 -14.58 4.52
N LEU A 8 14.02 -14.54 4.33
CA LEU A 8 13.38 -14.34 3.04
C LEU A 8 12.64 -13.00 2.99
N VAL A 9 12.70 -12.34 1.83
CA VAL A 9 11.98 -11.09 1.54
C VAL A 9 11.21 -11.25 0.23
N PRO A 10 10.03 -11.90 0.23
CA PRO A 10 9.27 -12.11 -0.99
C PRO A 10 8.77 -10.79 -1.58
N ARG A 11 8.91 -10.64 -2.90
CA ARG A 11 8.40 -9.51 -3.67
C ARG A 11 7.59 -10.03 -4.84
N GLY A 12 6.31 -9.66 -4.91
CA GLY A 12 5.42 -10.10 -5.98
C GLY A 12 3.96 -10.07 -5.57
N GLY A 13 3.12 -10.82 -6.28
CA GLY A 13 1.69 -10.88 -5.98
C GLY A 13 1.38 -11.50 -4.61
N ALA A 14 0.19 -11.19 -4.08
CA ALA A 14 -0.26 -11.67 -2.78
C ALA A 14 -0.22 -13.20 -2.65
N GLY A 15 -0.45 -13.94 -3.74
CA GLY A 15 -0.34 -15.40 -3.75
C GLY A 15 1.08 -15.91 -3.51
N LEU A 16 2.08 -15.28 -4.14
CA LEU A 16 3.49 -15.63 -3.93
C LEU A 16 3.91 -15.34 -2.48
N ILE A 17 3.56 -14.16 -1.98
CA ILE A 17 3.89 -13.74 -0.61
C ILE A 17 3.26 -14.73 0.39
N LYS A 18 1.96 -15.02 0.27
CA LYS A 18 1.27 -16.01 1.11
C LYS A 18 1.91 -17.39 1.04
N ALA A 19 2.25 -17.86 -0.15
CA ALA A 19 2.88 -19.17 -0.32
C ALA A 19 4.24 -19.25 0.39
N VAL A 20 5.09 -18.21 0.25
CA VAL A 20 6.40 -18.15 0.94
C VAL A 20 6.22 -18.07 2.45
N VAL A 21 5.33 -17.22 2.95
CA VAL A 21 5.05 -17.09 4.39
C VAL A 21 4.55 -18.40 4.98
N ALA A 22 3.65 -19.11 4.30
CA ALA A 22 3.06 -20.36 4.79
C ALA A 22 4.01 -21.56 4.75
N SER A 23 5.01 -21.57 3.86
CA SER A 23 5.89 -22.73 3.63
C SER A 23 7.32 -22.54 4.13
N SER A 24 7.72 -21.32 4.50
CA SER A 24 9.09 -21.04 4.90
C SER A 24 9.45 -21.67 6.26
N SER A 25 10.64 -22.27 6.32
CA SER A 25 11.26 -22.78 7.57
C SER A 25 12.24 -21.79 8.21
N VAL A 26 12.43 -20.63 7.57
CA VAL A 26 13.28 -19.50 7.99
C VAL A 26 12.44 -18.23 8.12
N PRO A 27 12.86 -17.23 8.92
CA PRO A 27 12.11 -15.97 9.09
C PRO A 27 11.80 -15.28 7.75
N VAL A 28 10.63 -14.66 7.67
CA VAL A 28 10.15 -13.96 6.46
C VAL A 28 9.78 -12.52 6.82
N ILE A 29 10.26 -11.56 6.03
CA ILE A 29 9.80 -10.17 6.06
C ILE A 29 8.74 -10.00 4.98
N GLU A 30 7.49 -9.92 5.41
CA GLU A 30 6.34 -9.76 4.52
C GLU A 30 6.12 -8.28 4.15
N THR A 31 5.79 -8.02 2.88
CA THR A 31 5.29 -6.72 2.42
C THR A 31 3.78 -6.80 2.19
N GLY A 32 3.01 -5.86 2.76
CA GLY A 32 1.55 -5.86 2.68
C GLY A 32 0.97 -5.51 1.31
N SER A 33 -0.37 -5.65 1.19
CA SER A 33 -1.10 -5.53 -0.08
C SER A 33 -1.46 -4.10 -0.51
N GLY A 34 -1.24 -3.08 0.33
CA GLY A 34 -1.48 -1.69 -0.04
C GLY A 34 -2.96 -1.34 -0.24
N ASN A 35 -3.64 -0.91 0.82
CA ASN A 35 -4.98 -0.33 0.75
C ASN A 35 -4.92 1.06 1.39
N CYS A 36 -4.46 2.02 0.60
CA CYS A 36 -4.14 3.37 1.02
C CYS A 36 -5.36 4.28 0.89
N HIS A 37 -5.49 5.19 1.85
CA HIS A 37 -6.63 6.09 1.97
C HIS A 37 -6.13 7.54 1.95
N VAL A 38 -6.87 8.41 1.29
CA VAL A 38 -6.71 9.87 1.38
C VAL A 38 -7.95 10.42 2.05
N TYR A 39 -7.76 11.27 3.06
CA TYR A 39 -8.85 11.97 3.73
C TYR A 39 -8.73 13.48 3.52
N VAL A 40 -9.80 14.10 3.04
CA VAL A 40 -9.93 15.54 2.85
C VAL A 40 -10.75 16.12 4.01
N ASP A 41 -10.06 16.81 4.91
CA ASP A 41 -10.67 17.49 6.04
C ASP A 41 -11.42 18.77 5.62
N ALA A 42 -12.34 19.24 6.48
CA ALA A 42 -13.06 20.50 6.30
C ALA A 42 -12.13 21.73 6.12
N SER A 43 -10.95 21.73 6.75
CA SER A 43 -10.00 22.84 6.68
C SER A 43 -9.01 22.74 5.51
N ALA A 44 -9.16 21.75 4.61
CA ALA A 44 -8.22 21.55 3.52
C ALA A 44 -8.33 22.64 2.45
N VAL A 45 -7.17 23.10 1.95
CA VAL A 45 -7.12 23.91 0.72
C VAL A 45 -7.42 23.00 -0.46
N LEU A 46 -8.55 23.24 -1.13
CA LEU A 46 -9.08 22.31 -2.14
C LEU A 46 -8.15 22.11 -3.34
N GLU A 47 -7.48 23.16 -3.79
CA GLU A 47 -6.57 23.09 -4.94
C GLU A 47 -5.40 22.14 -4.65
N ASP A 48 -4.79 22.26 -3.47
CA ASP A 48 -3.71 21.37 -3.02
C ASP A 48 -4.21 19.93 -2.83
N ALA A 49 -5.39 19.77 -2.24
CA ALA A 49 -6.00 18.45 -2.02
C ALA A 49 -6.21 17.72 -3.36
N VAL A 50 -6.73 18.41 -4.39
CA VAL A 50 -6.91 17.83 -5.72
C VAL A 50 -5.58 17.39 -6.32
N ALA A 51 -4.54 18.24 -6.25
CA ALA A 51 -3.21 17.90 -6.76
C ALA A 51 -2.63 16.64 -6.09
N ILE A 52 -2.77 16.54 -4.76
CA ILE A 52 -2.32 15.39 -3.97
C ILE A 52 -3.11 14.13 -4.34
N ILE A 53 -4.45 14.20 -4.42
CA ILE A 53 -5.31 13.05 -4.74
C ILE A 53 -4.98 12.50 -6.13
N VAL A 54 -4.86 13.39 -7.12
CA VAL A 54 -4.53 13.01 -8.49
C VAL A 54 -3.17 12.34 -8.54
N ASN A 55 -2.16 12.89 -7.87
CA ASN A 55 -0.84 12.26 -7.80
C ASN A 55 -0.90 10.89 -7.12
N ALA A 56 -1.52 10.83 -5.93
CA ALA A 56 -1.62 9.62 -5.12
C ALA A 56 -2.30 8.47 -5.88
N LYS A 57 -3.29 8.74 -6.75
CA LYS A 57 -3.93 7.69 -7.54
C LYS A 57 -3.22 7.41 -8.87
N THR A 58 -2.89 8.47 -9.61
CA THR A 58 -2.64 8.36 -11.06
C THR A 58 -1.17 8.34 -11.44
N GLN A 59 -0.25 8.76 -10.56
CA GLN A 59 1.19 8.74 -10.86
C GLN A 59 1.66 7.34 -11.27
N ARG A 60 1.21 6.31 -10.55
CA ARG A 60 1.45 4.91 -10.90
C ARG A 60 0.36 4.03 -10.28
N VAL A 61 -0.69 3.72 -11.04
CA VAL A 61 -1.85 2.98 -10.53
C VAL A 61 -1.50 1.55 -10.04
N GLY A 62 -0.45 0.93 -10.57
CA GLY A 62 -0.08 -0.46 -10.29
C GLY A 62 0.84 -0.70 -9.09
N VAL A 63 1.14 0.32 -8.27
CA VAL A 63 1.94 0.14 -7.04
C VAL A 63 1.07 0.02 -5.80
N CYS A 64 1.61 -0.63 -4.77
CA CYS A 64 0.92 -0.87 -3.50
C CYS A 64 0.69 0.39 -2.63
N ASN A 65 1.14 1.57 -3.07
CA ASN A 65 0.92 2.82 -2.36
C ASN A 65 0.09 3.82 -3.17
N ALA A 66 -0.48 3.41 -4.30
CA ALA A 66 -1.51 4.20 -4.96
C ALA A 66 -2.69 4.39 -3.99
N ALA A 67 -3.47 5.47 -4.10
CA ALA A 67 -4.66 5.62 -3.27
C ALA A 67 -5.80 4.71 -3.76
N GLU A 68 -6.54 4.08 -2.86
CA GLU A 68 -7.71 3.23 -3.19
C GLU A 68 -9.01 3.89 -2.75
N THR A 69 -8.97 4.57 -1.60
CA THR A 69 -10.16 5.16 -0.98
C THR A 69 -9.95 6.65 -0.77
N LEU A 70 -10.91 7.45 -1.21
CA LEU A 70 -10.99 8.87 -0.91
C LEU A 70 -12.14 9.09 0.08
N LEU A 71 -11.81 9.63 1.25
CA LEU A 71 -12.76 10.06 2.27
C LEU A 71 -12.85 11.59 2.23
N VAL A 72 -14.05 12.14 2.14
CA VAL A 72 -14.27 13.58 2.09
C VAL A 72 -15.15 13.98 3.27
N HIS A 73 -14.70 14.96 4.05
CA HIS A 73 -15.50 15.47 5.14
C HIS A 73 -16.77 16.12 4.58
N ARG A 74 -17.92 15.88 5.21
CA ARG A 74 -19.25 16.32 4.72
C ARG A 74 -19.41 17.84 4.57
N GLN A 75 -18.61 18.64 5.27
CA GLN A 75 -18.61 20.09 5.11
C GLN A 75 -17.89 20.57 3.84
N VAL A 76 -17.14 19.67 3.18
CA VAL A 76 -16.40 19.94 1.95
C VAL A 76 -17.26 19.68 0.71
N ALA A 77 -18.06 18.60 0.71
CA ALA A 77 -18.89 18.15 -0.41
C ALA A 77 -20.15 17.41 0.07
#